data_AF-A0A6I1G3D0-F1
#
_entry.id   AF-A0A6I1G3D0-F1
#
_cell.length_a   1.000
_cell.length_b   1.000
_cell.length_c   1.000
_cell.angle_alpha   90.00
_cell.angle_beta   90.00
_cell.angle_gamma   90.00
#
_symmetry.space_group_name_H-M   'P 1'
#
loop_
_entity.id
_entity.type
_entity.pdbx_description
1 polymer ?
#
loop_
_entity_poly.entity_id
_entity_poly.type
_entity_poly.pdbx_seq_one_letter_code
_entity_poly.pdbx_strand_id
1 'polypeptide(L)'
;MSESDRIRQVLESKRILDRLASIEHERWAHWQRYVHAHCQRRDDGSLVIPPDLVARWERQIETPFVNLPEGEQESDREQVQRYLPVVIRALEDWQALDS
;
A
#
# COMPACT_ATOMS: atom_id res chain seq x y z
N MET A 1 17.54 -8.15 -25.98
CA MET A 1 16.59 -7.58 -25.00
C MET A 1 17.14 -6.25 -24.55
N SER A 2 16.31 -5.20 -24.54
CA SER A 2 16.72 -3.90 -24.00
C SER A 2 16.91 -3.98 -22.48
N GLU A 3 17.61 -3.01 -21.90
CA GLU A 3 17.71 -2.82 -20.46
C GLU A 3 16.32 -2.74 -19.81
N SER A 4 15.39 -2.02 -20.46
CA SER A 4 14.00 -1.92 -20.01
C SER A 4 13.26 -3.26 -20.01
N ASP A 5 13.51 -4.14 -21.00
CA ASP A 5 12.88 -5.47 -21.03
C ASP A 5 13.38 -6.37 -19.89
N ARG A 6 14.64 -6.23 -19.50
CA ARG A 6 15.24 -6.98 -18.38
C ARG A 6 14.71 -6.49 -17.03
N ILE A 7 14.66 -5.18 -16.83
CA ILE A 7 14.04 -4.58 -15.63
C ILE A 7 12.61 -5.08 -15.48
N ARG A 8 11.84 -5.06 -16.58
CA ARG A 8 10.48 -5.59 -16.60
C ARG A 8 10.45 -7.07 -16.20
N GLN A 9 11.31 -7.90 -16.79
CA GLN A 9 11.38 -9.33 -16.46
C GLN A 9 11.64 -9.59 -14.96
N VAL A 10 12.50 -8.80 -14.32
CA VAL A 10 12.80 -8.94 -12.90
C VAL A 10 11.61 -8.50 -12.03
N LEU A 11 11.06 -7.31 -12.31
CA LEU A 11 9.94 -6.75 -11.53
C LEU A 11 8.64 -7.55 -11.70
N GLU A 12 8.42 -8.12 -12.88
CA GLU A 12 7.26 -8.98 -13.18
C GLU A 12 7.52 -10.46 -12.85
N SER A 13 8.71 -10.81 -12.36
CA SER A 13 8.97 -12.18 -11.92
C SER A 13 8.05 -12.56 -10.76
N LYS A 14 7.58 -13.81 -10.76
CA LYS A 14 6.69 -14.33 -9.69
C LYS A 14 7.26 -14.06 -8.28
N ARG A 15 8.58 -14.18 -8.11
CA ARG A 15 9.27 -13.91 -6.83
C ARG A 15 9.02 -12.48 -6.34
N ILE A 16 9.20 -11.49 -7.22
CA ILE A 16 9.03 -10.08 -6.85
C ILE A 16 7.54 -9.76 -6.71
N LEU A 17 6.69 -10.23 -7.63
CA LEU A 17 5.24 -10.04 -7.54
C LEU A 17 4.65 -10.61 -6.24
N ASP A 18 4.99 -11.85 -5.85
CA ASP A 18 4.52 -12.45 -4.61
C ASP A 18 4.97 -11.64 -3.38
N ARG A 19 6.21 -11.13 -3.39
CA ARG A 19 6.74 -10.33 -2.28
C ARG A 19 6.06 -8.98 -2.16
N LEU A 20 5.80 -8.31 -3.27
CA LEU A 20 5.02 -7.06 -3.30
C LEU A 20 3.56 -7.31 -2.88
N ALA A 21 2.95 -8.38 -3.38
CA ALA A 21 1.58 -8.77 -3.02
C ALA A 21 1.44 -9.11 -1.53
N SER A 22 2.44 -9.74 -0.92
CA SER A 22 2.47 -9.98 0.53
C SER A 22 2.40 -8.66 1.31
N ILE A 23 3.15 -7.65 0.89
CA ILE A 23 3.15 -6.33 1.55
C ILE A 23 1.81 -5.61 1.33
N GLU A 24 1.26 -5.67 0.11
CA GLU A 24 -0.08 -5.13 -0.16
C GLU A 24 -1.16 -5.80 0.70
N HIS A 25 -1.09 -7.12 0.89
CA HIS A 25 -2.01 -7.83 1.78
C HIS A 25 -1.87 -7.37 3.24
N GLU A 26 -0.63 -7.20 3.73
CA GLU A 26 -0.38 -6.66 5.07
C GLU A 26 -0.93 -5.24 5.24
N ARG A 27 -0.75 -4.37 4.24
CA ARG A 27 -1.30 -3.00 4.22
C ARG A 27 -2.82 -3.01 4.27
N TRP A 28 -3.46 -3.81 3.42
CA TRP A 28 -4.92 -3.99 3.42
C TRP A 28 -5.40 -4.48 4.79
N ALA A 29 -4.78 -5.53 5.35
CA ALA A 29 -5.17 -6.09 6.64
C ALA A 29 -4.98 -5.10 7.79
N HIS A 30 -3.96 -4.25 7.73
CA HIS A 30 -3.71 -3.18 8.70
C HIS A 30 -4.83 -2.12 8.65
N TRP A 31 -5.16 -1.60 7.46
CA TRP A 31 -6.22 -0.61 7.29
C TRP A 31 -7.61 -1.16 7.64
N GLN A 32 -7.91 -2.41 7.27
CA GLN A 32 -9.16 -3.07 7.67
C GLN A 32 -9.27 -3.19 9.20
N ARG A 33 -8.20 -3.59 9.87
CA ARG A 33 -8.16 -3.61 11.34
C ARG A 33 -8.35 -2.23 11.95
N TYR A 34 -7.73 -1.20 11.38
CA TYR A 34 -7.89 0.18 11.83
C TYR A 34 -9.35 0.64 11.70
N VAL A 35 -9.98 0.44 10.53
CA VAL A 35 -11.40 0.77 10.31
C VAL A 35 -12.29 0.02 11.31
N HIS A 36 -12.10 -1.30 11.42
CA HIS A 36 -12.91 -2.14 12.31
C HIS A 36 -12.76 -1.75 13.78
N ALA A 37 -11.57 -1.33 14.22
CA ALA A 37 -11.32 -0.88 15.59
C ALA A 37 -12.08 0.41 15.94
N HIS A 38 -12.46 1.20 14.94
CA HIS A 38 -13.26 2.42 15.11
C HIS A 38 -14.76 2.19 14.89
N CYS A 39 -15.18 0.98 14.53
CA CYS A 39 -16.58 0.65 14.33
C CYS A 39 -17.24 0.20 15.64
N GLN A 40 -18.52 0.50 15.78
CA GLN A 40 -19.37 -0.18 16.76
C GLN A 40 -19.80 -1.54 16.19
N ARG A 41 -19.46 -2.62 16.89
CA ARG A 41 -19.96 -3.96 16.56
C ARG A 41 -21.37 -4.16 17.12
N ARG A 42 -22.29 -4.62 16.28
CA ARG A 42 -23.66 -5.01 16.66
C ARG A 42 -23.75 -6.51 16.98
N ASP A 43 -24.85 -6.91 17.60
CA ASP A 43 -25.10 -8.30 18.02
C ASP A 43 -25.16 -9.29 16.85
N ASP A 44 -25.56 -8.83 15.66
CA ASP A 44 -25.55 -9.60 14.41
C ASP A 44 -24.17 -9.71 13.75
N GLY A 45 -23.13 -9.16 14.39
CA GLY A 45 -21.77 -9.12 13.90
C GLY A 45 -21.46 -8.02 12.89
N SER A 46 -22.45 -7.21 12.49
CA SER A 46 -22.24 -6.06 11.62
C SER A 46 -21.44 -4.96 12.31
N LEU A 47 -20.79 -4.11 11.51
CA LEU A 47 -19.98 -2.98 11.97
C LEU A 47 -20.64 -1.68 11.52
N VAL A 48 -20.83 -0.76 12.46
CA VAL A 48 -21.32 0.60 12.21
C VAL A 48 -20.17 1.56 12.35
N ILE A 49 -19.87 2.29 11.28
CA ILE A 49 -18.87 3.35 11.29
C ILE A 49 -19.53 4.63 11.84
N PRO A 50 -18.93 5.31 12.82
CA PRO A 50 -19.36 6.63 13.27
C PRO A 50 -19.45 7.64 12.11
N PRO A 51 -20.48 8.49 12.03
CA PRO A 51 -20.72 9.37 10.88
C PRO A 51 -19.60 10.39 10.66
N ASP A 52 -18.91 10.85 11.71
CA ASP A 52 -17.76 11.73 11.61
C ASP A 52 -16.56 11.06 10.94
N LEU A 53 -16.35 9.77 11.19
CA LEU A 53 -15.31 8.98 10.52
C LEU A 53 -15.68 8.66 9.08
N VAL A 54 -16.96 8.39 8.79
CA VAL A 54 -17.45 8.26 7.41
C VAL A 54 -17.15 9.55 6.63
N ALA A 55 -17.60 10.70 7.14
CA ALA A 55 -17.37 11.98 6.48
C ALA A 55 -15.88 12.31 6.28
N ARG A 56 -15.04 11.99 7.27
CA ARG A 56 -13.58 12.16 7.17
C ARG A 56 -12.99 11.27 6.07
N TRP A 57 -13.30 9.98 6.07
CA TRP A 57 -12.71 9.03 5.13
C TRP A 57 -13.25 9.24 3.70
N GLU A 58 -14.53 9.55 3.53
CA GLU A 58 -15.08 9.91 2.21
C GLU A 58 -14.38 11.15 1.64
N ARG A 59 -14.19 12.21 2.44
CA ARG A 59 -13.41 13.38 2.01
C ARG A 59 -11.99 12.98 1.60
N GLN A 60 -11.31 12.14 2.37
CA GLN A 60 -9.94 11.68 2.04
C GLN A 60 -9.92 10.91 0.71
N ILE A 61 -10.88 10.00 0.50
CA ILE A 61 -11.01 9.19 -0.71
C ILE A 61 -11.27 10.07 -1.95
N GLU A 62 -12.10 11.10 -1.82
CA GLU A 62 -12.44 12.02 -2.92
C GLU A 62 -11.33 13.04 -3.21
N THR A 63 -10.39 13.25 -2.28
CA THR A 63 -9.33 14.25 -2.40
C THR A 63 -8.11 13.64 -3.09
N PRO A 64 -7.66 14.18 -4.25
CA PRO A 64 -6.41 13.75 -4.86
C PRO A 64 -5.23 13.92 -3.90
N PHE A 65 -4.27 13.00 -3.92
CA PHE A 65 -3.10 13.01 -3.02
C PHE A 65 -2.42 14.38 -2.88
N VAL A 66 -2.19 15.07 -4.00
CA VAL A 66 -1.54 16.39 -4.04
C VAL A 66 -2.31 17.49 -3.30
N ASN A 67 -3.61 17.28 -3.07
CA ASN A 67 -4.50 18.20 -2.38
C ASN A 67 -4.81 17.76 -0.93
N LEU A 68 -4.29 16.60 -0.49
CA LEU A 68 -4.43 16.17 0.89
C LEU A 68 -3.62 17.09 1.82
N PRO A 69 -4.04 17.29 3.07
CA PRO A 69 -3.20 17.88 4.10
C PRO A 69 -1.88 17.12 4.25
N GLU A 70 -0.79 17.83 4.57
CA GLU A 70 0.56 17.24 4.63
C GLU A 70 0.65 16.01 5.55
N GLY A 71 -0.04 16.03 6.71
CA GLY A 71 -0.06 14.87 7.61
C GLY A 71 -0.78 13.64 7.04
N GLU A 72 -1.76 13.85 6.15
CA GLU A 72 -2.44 12.75 5.46
C GLU A 72 -1.58 12.23 4.30
N GLN A 73 -0.90 13.12 3.56
CA GLN A 73 0.10 12.73 2.57
C GLN A 73 1.25 11.93 3.18
N GLU A 74 1.75 12.34 4.36
CA GLU A 74 2.86 11.66 5.02
C GLU A 74 2.48 10.23 5.41
N SER A 75 1.25 10.02 5.91
CA SER A 75 0.72 8.68 6.16
C SER A 75 0.74 7.80 4.90
N ASP A 76 0.39 8.34 3.73
CA ASP A 76 0.47 7.60 2.47
C ASP A 76 1.92 7.30 2.07
N ARG A 77 2.84 8.26 2.23
CA ARG A 77 4.28 8.07 1.96
C ARG A 77 4.90 7.01 2.87
N GLU A 78 4.54 6.98 4.15
CA GLU A 78 4.96 5.94 5.10
C GLU A 78 4.54 4.54 4.62
N GLN A 79 3.37 4.40 4.00
CA GLN A 79 2.97 3.13 3.40
C GLN A 79 3.85 2.74 2.19
N VAL A 80 4.24 3.71 1.36
CA VAL A 80 5.16 3.50 0.23
C VAL A 80 6.54 3.04 0.71
N GLN A 81 7.05 3.65 1.78
CA GLN A 81 8.34 3.32 2.36
C GLN A 81 8.44 1.86 2.83
N ARG A 82 7.32 1.17 3.06
CA ARG A 82 7.30 -0.25 3.45
C ARG A 82 7.67 -1.21 2.31
N TYR A 83 7.32 -0.90 1.06
CA TYR A 83 7.62 -1.76 -0.08
C TYR A 83 8.72 -1.22 -1.00
N LEU A 84 9.03 0.08 -0.95
CA LEU A 84 10.11 0.68 -1.74
C LEU A 84 11.46 -0.06 -1.60
N PRO A 85 11.90 -0.53 -0.41
CA PRO A 85 13.13 -1.30 -0.28
C PRO A 85 13.12 -2.67 -1.00
N VAL A 86 11.95 -3.22 -1.33
CA VAL A 86 11.84 -4.45 -2.14
C VAL A 86 12.08 -4.12 -3.61
N VAL A 87 11.53 -3.01 -4.10
CA VAL A 87 11.74 -2.54 -5.47
C VAL A 87 13.21 -2.19 -5.70
N ILE A 88 13.82 -1.43 -4.78
CA ILE A 88 15.24 -1.06 -4.85
C ILE A 88 16.11 -2.32 -4.92
N ARG A 89 15.92 -3.28 -4.00
CA ARG A 89 16.69 -4.54 -4.00
C ARG A 89 16.50 -5.36 -5.27
N ALA A 90 15.30 -5.39 -5.83
CA ALA A 90 15.06 -6.09 -7.09
C ALA A 90 15.88 -5.48 -8.24
N LEU A 91 16.08 -4.16 -8.25
CA LEU A 91 16.91 -3.46 -9.22
C LEU A 91 18.41 -3.64 -8.94
N GLU A 92 18.84 -3.63 -7.68
CA GLU A 92 20.25 -3.86 -7.29
C GLU A 92 20.71 -5.30 -7.59
N ASP A 93 19.89 -6.31 -7.23
CA ASP A 93 20.13 -7.72 -7.55
C ASP A 93 20.33 -7.94 -9.06
N TRP A 94 19.62 -7.16 -9.89
CA TRP A 94 19.78 -7.19 -11.34
C TRP A 94 21.15 -6.66 -11.77
N GLN A 95 21.56 -5.49 -11.27
CA GLN A 95 22.85 -4.88 -11.64
C GLN A 95 24.04 -5.79 -11.29
N ALA A 96 23.95 -6.52 -10.18
CA ALA A 96 24.98 -7.46 -9.75
C ALA A 96 25.07 -8.74 -10.59
N LEU A 97 24.00 -9.13 -11.30
CA LEU A 97 23.99 -10.29 -12.22
C LEU A 97 24.53 -9.96 -13.63
N ASP A 98 24.56 -8.68 -13.99
CA ASP A 98 25.10 -8.16 -15.26
C ASP A 98 26.56 -7.64 -15.13
N SER A 99 27.17 -7.73 -13.93
CA SER A 99 28.57 -7.38 -13.62
C SER A 99 29.50 -8.60 -13.62
#